data_AF-A0A397FSA1-F1
#
_entry.id   AF-A0A397FSA1-F1
#
_cell.length_a   1.000
_cell.length_b   1.000
_cell.length_c   1.000
_cell.angle_alpha   90.00
_cell.angle_beta   90.00
_cell.angle_gamma   90.00
#
_symmetry.space_group_name_H-M   'P 1'
#
loop_
_entity.id
_entity.type
_entity.pdbx_description
1 polymer ?
#
loop_
_entity_poly.entity_id
_entity_poly.type
_entity_poly.pdbx_seq_one_letter_code
_entity_poly.pdbx_strand_id
1 'polypeptide(L)'
;MLKFRYHYLLNTLAYQQGEYWNEIPESRQFQGHFGSQGFMLENGWVSFTLYEKKIRAFYKDQEAPTWITYYRKDLPRQNEVIFTFTAKDEVEKINGKWRSKHA
;
A
#
# COMPACT_ATOMS: atom_id res chain seq x y z
N MET A 1 9.68 -8.75 2.02
CA MET A 1 8.54 -7.81 1.86
C MET A 1 8.67 -6.70 2.88
N LEU A 2 8.41 -5.45 2.46
CA LEU A 2 8.49 -4.28 3.32
C LEU A 2 7.41 -4.32 4.41
N LYS A 3 7.78 -3.88 5.62
CA LYS A 3 6.86 -3.61 6.72
C LYS A 3 6.55 -2.13 6.73
N PHE A 4 5.28 -1.78 6.66
CA PHE A 4 4.80 -0.40 6.61
C PHE A 4 4.22 0.02 7.95
N ARG A 5 4.31 1.31 8.25
CA ARG A 5 3.63 2.01 9.34
C ARG A 5 2.90 3.20 8.74
N TYR A 6 1.57 3.16 8.74
CA TYR A 6 0.74 4.20 8.13
C TYR A 6 -0.06 4.93 9.20
N HIS A 7 0.01 6.26 9.21
CA HIS A 7 -0.74 7.13 10.13
C HIS A 7 -1.77 7.96 9.37
N TYR A 8 -3.02 7.49 9.29
CA TYR A 8 -3.99 8.06 8.34
C TYR A 8 -4.45 9.49 8.67
N LEU A 9 -4.43 9.90 9.95
CA LEU A 9 -4.80 11.27 10.34
C LEU A 9 -3.74 12.30 9.95
N LEU A 10 -2.46 11.88 9.93
CA LEU A 10 -1.33 12.74 9.57
C LEU A 10 -0.94 12.55 8.10
N ASN A 11 -1.54 11.55 7.43
CA ASN A 11 -1.17 11.11 6.10
C ASN A 11 0.34 10.90 5.94
N THR A 12 0.95 10.20 6.90
CA THR A 12 2.37 9.81 6.85
C THR A 12 2.51 8.30 6.68
N LEU A 13 3.54 7.90 5.96
CA LEU A 13 3.89 6.49 5.76
C LEU A 13 5.37 6.32 6.03
N ALA A 14 5.73 5.30 6.80
CA ALA A 14 7.10 4.83 6.93
C ALA A 14 7.21 3.36 6.52
N TYR A 15 8.39 2.94 6.08
CA TYR A 15 8.73 1.53 5.90
C TYR A 15 9.94 1.15 6.73
N GLN A 16 9.99 -0.10 7.17
CA GLN A 16 11.10 -0.62 7.95
C GLN A 16 12.24 -1.10 7.04
N GLN A 17 13.46 -0.65 7.33
CA GLN A 17 14.70 -1.14 6.71
C GLN A 17 15.70 -1.46 7.83
N GLY A 18 15.93 -2.76 8.08
CA GLY A 18 16.67 -3.20 9.26
C GLY A 18 15.94 -2.83 10.55
N GLU A 19 16.62 -2.14 11.46
CA GLU A 19 16.05 -1.69 12.74
C GLU A 19 15.33 -0.33 12.64
N TYR A 20 15.51 0.39 11.54
CA TYR A 20 15.05 1.76 11.39
C TYR A 20 13.73 1.87 10.62
N TRP A 21 12.96 2.90 10.95
CA TRP A 21 11.79 3.34 10.20
C TRP A 21 12.16 4.54 9.35
N ASN A 22 11.98 4.42 8.03
CA ASN A 22 12.20 5.51 7.08
C ASN A 22 10.85 6.08 6.66
N GLU A 23 10.58 7.33 7.03
CA GLU A 23 9.38 8.04 6.60
C GLU A 23 9.49 8.45 5.13
N ILE A 24 8.40 8.28 4.39
CA ILE A 24 8.27 8.73 3.01
C ILE A 24 8.00 10.24 3.01
N PRO A 25 8.85 11.06 2.38
CA PRO A 25 8.67 12.51 2.36
C PRO A 25 7.41 12.91 1.59
N GLU A 26 6.84 14.06 1.93
CA GLU A 26 5.64 14.62 1.29
C GLU A 26 5.78 14.79 -0.23
N SER A 27 6.99 15.08 -0.72
CA SER A 27 7.28 15.20 -2.15
C SER A 27 7.06 13.91 -2.95
N ARG A 28 6.93 12.77 -2.26
CA ARG A 28 6.63 11.46 -2.86
C ARG A 28 5.17 11.06 -2.67
N GLN A 29 4.33 11.94 -2.14
CA GLN A 29 2.90 11.70 -2.03
C GLN A 29 2.20 12.02 -3.35
N PHE A 30 1.10 11.33 -3.62
CA PHE A 30 0.22 11.62 -4.74
C PHE A 30 -1.23 11.37 -4.36
N GLN A 31 -2.15 12.01 -5.08
CA GLN A 31 -3.57 11.74 -4.98
C GLN A 31 -3.98 10.78 -6.10
N GLY A 32 -4.53 9.62 -5.72
CA GLY A 32 -5.05 8.65 -6.65
C GLY A 32 -6.52 8.90 -6.97
N HIS A 33 -7.09 8.04 -7.82
CA HIS A 33 -8.51 8.08 -8.12
C HIS A 33 -9.37 7.79 -6.88
N PHE A 34 -10.62 8.27 -6.90
CA PHE A 34 -11.62 8.05 -5.85
C PHE A 34 -11.17 8.50 -4.45
N GLY A 35 -10.37 9.57 -4.38
CA GLY A 35 -9.93 10.15 -3.11
C GLY A 35 -8.88 9.33 -2.37
N SER A 36 -8.21 8.40 -3.05
CA SER A 36 -7.09 7.66 -2.45
C SER A 36 -5.86 8.56 -2.28
N GLN A 37 -5.10 8.34 -1.21
CA GLN A 37 -3.82 8.99 -0.95
C GLN A 37 -2.72 7.96 -1.13
N GLY A 38 -1.67 8.30 -1.88
CA GLY A 38 -0.61 7.37 -2.21
C GLY A 38 0.79 7.92 -1.96
N PHE A 39 1.74 7.00 -1.90
CA PHE A 39 3.14 7.22 -1.59
C PHE A 39 3.97 6.46 -2.62
N MET A 40 4.83 7.18 -3.34
CA MET A 40 5.80 6.59 -4.25
C MET A 40 6.93 5.95 -3.45
N LEU A 41 7.27 4.72 -3.80
CA LEU A 41 8.40 3.96 -3.27
C LEU A 41 9.49 3.89 -4.34
N GLU A 42 10.68 3.40 -4.00
CA GLU A 42 11.78 3.31 -4.98
C GLU A 42 11.38 2.48 -6.19
N ASN A 43 10.73 1.35 -5.94
CA ASN A 43 10.35 0.35 -6.94
C ASN A 43 8.84 0.11 -6.95
N GLY A 44 8.03 1.17 -6.88
CA GLY A 44 6.58 1.02 -6.88
C GLY A 44 5.86 2.13 -6.15
N TRP A 45 4.67 1.82 -5.65
CA TRP A 45 3.87 2.75 -4.87
C TRP A 45 2.83 2.02 -4.04
N VAL A 46 2.40 2.64 -2.95
CA VAL A 46 1.27 2.17 -2.15
C VAL A 46 0.25 3.30 -2.01
N SER A 47 -1.03 2.96 -2.11
CA SER A 47 -2.15 3.90 -1.92
C SER A 47 -3.14 3.39 -0.90
N PHE A 48 -3.81 4.32 -0.22
CA PHE A 48 -4.76 4.07 0.84
C PHE A 48 -6.10 4.73 0.50
N THR A 49 -7.17 3.94 0.58
CA THR A 49 -8.55 4.44 0.50
C THR A 49 -9.22 4.28 1.85
N LEU A 50 -9.72 5.38 2.42
CA LEU A 50 -10.42 5.38 3.69
C LEU A 50 -11.90 5.04 3.46
N TYR A 51 -12.35 3.92 4.02
CA TYR A 51 -13.76 3.57 4.13
C TYR A 51 -14.23 3.75 5.58
N GLU A 52 -15.54 3.78 5.81
CA GLU A 52 -16.12 3.99 7.14
C GLU A 52 -15.49 3.09 8.23
N LYS A 53 -15.30 1.80 7.95
CA LYS A 53 -14.84 0.81 8.94
C LYS A 53 -13.41 0.28 8.71
N LYS A 54 -12.76 0.65 7.61
CA LYS A 54 -11.48 0.07 7.21
C LYS A 54 -10.66 0.99 6.33
N ILE A 55 -9.37 0.71 6.25
CA ILE A 55 -8.45 1.35 5.31
C ILE A 55 -8.06 0.29 4.30
N ARG A 56 -8.30 0.53 3.01
CA ARG A 56 -7.83 -0.37 1.96
C ARG A 56 -6.49 0.10 1.46
N ALA A 57 -5.47 -0.70 1.68
CA ALA A 57 -4.15 -0.52 1.10
C ALA A 57 -4.06 -1.25 -0.24
N PHE A 58 -3.51 -0.58 -1.24
CA PHE A 58 -3.24 -1.13 -2.56
C PHE A 58 -1.80 -0.84 -2.93
N TYR A 59 -1.01 -1.89 -3.17
CA TYR A 59 0.43 -1.80 -3.35
C TYR A 59 0.82 -2.37 -4.71
N LYS A 60 1.57 -1.59 -5.48
CA LYS A 60 2.25 -2.02 -6.68
C LYS A 60 3.72 -2.23 -6.32
N ASP A 61 4.16 -3.47 -6.38
CA ASP A 61 5.57 -3.84 -6.27
C ASP A 61 6.14 -4.06 -7.67
N GLN A 62 7.24 -3.38 -8.00
CA GLN A 62 7.89 -3.46 -9.29
C GLN A 62 9.33 -3.94 -9.10
N GLU A 63 9.50 -5.25 -8.97
CA GLU A 63 10.80 -5.89 -8.78
C GLU A 63 11.73 -5.72 -10.01
N ALA A 64 11.14 -5.63 -11.21
CA ALA A 64 11.85 -5.38 -12.45
C ALA A 64 10.94 -4.62 -13.44
N PRO A 65 11.47 -4.03 -14.53
CA PRO A 65 10.65 -3.30 -15.52
C PRO A 65 9.47 -4.10 -16.08
N THR A 66 9.60 -5.42 -16.18
CA THR A 66 8.59 -6.34 -16.69
C THR A 66 7.91 -7.18 -15.62
N TRP A 67 8.38 -7.12 -14.36
CA TRP A 67 7.84 -7.90 -13.25
C TRP A 67 7.13 -6.99 -12.27
N ILE A 68 5.80 -7.01 -12.32
CA ILE A 68 4.95 -6.19 -11.45
C ILE A 68 3.99 -7.11 -10.71
N THR A 69 3.99 -7.02 -9.38
CA THR A 69 3.04 -7.72 -8.52
C THR A 69 2.15 -6.70 -7.81
N TYR A 70 0.85 -6.98 -7.75
CA TYR A 70 -0.11 -6.10 -7.11
C TYR A 70 -0.68 -6.78 -5.86
N TYR A 71 -0.86 -6.00 -4.80
CA TYR A 71 -1.40 -6.46 -3.54
C TYR A 71 -2.57 -5.58 -3.09
N ARG A 72 -3.54 -6.20 -2.42
CA ARG A 72 -4.65 -5.50 -1.78
C ARG A 72 -4.86 -6.05 -0.37
N LYS A 73 -4.83 -5.15 0.61
CA LYS A 73 -5.08 -5.50 2.02
C LYS A 73 -6.11 -4.56 2.62
N ASP A 74 -7.07 -5.12 3.34
CA ASP A 74 -7.99 -4.34 4.17
C ASP A 74 -7.43 -4.30 5.60
N LEU A 75 -7.22 -3.10 6.11
CA LEU A 75 -6.65 -2.80 7.42
C LEU A 75 -7.72 -2.22 8.35
N PRO A 76 -7.60 -2.39 9.69
CA PRO A 76 -8.47 -1.71 10.62
C PRO A 76 -8.32 -0.19 10.49
N ARG A 77 -9.42 0.57 10.67
CA ARG A 77 -9.37 2.02 10.71
C ARG A 77 -8.93 2.50 12.10
N GLN A 78 -7.62 2.46 12.34
CA GLN A 78 -6.96 2.93 13.56
C GLN A 78 -5.92 3.99 13.22
N ASN A 79 -5.63 4.90 14.16
CA ASN A 79 -4.78 6.08 13.92
C ASN A 79 -3.45 5.72 13.26
N GLU A 80 -2.78 4.71 13.80
CA GLU A 80 -1.55 4.14 13.26
C GLU A 80 -1.74 2.63 13.04
N VAL A 81 -1.33 2.13 11.88
CA VAL A 81 -1.38 0.71 11.54
C VAL A 81 -0.03 0.25 11.02
N ILE A 82 0.47 -0.83 11.61
CA ILE A 82 1.68 -1.52 11.18
C ILE A 82 1.28 -2.80 10.46
N PHE A 83 1.78 -3.01 9.24
CA PHE A 83 1.40 -4.16 8.42
C PHE A 83 2.47 -4.56 7.40
N THR A 84 2.39 -5.79 6.93
CA THR A 84 3.14 -6.31 5.77
C THR A 84 2.16 -6.84 4.74
N PHE A 85 2.52 -6.78 3.46
CA PHE A 85 1.88 -7.63 2.45
C PHE A 85 2.44 -9.04 2.54
N THR A 86 1.66 -10.00 2.06
CA THR A 86 2.00 -11.42 1.94
C THR A 86 1.46 -11.94 0.62
N ALA A 87 1.86 -13.15 0.20
CA ALA A 87 1.32 -13.78 -1.00
C ALA A 87 -0.22 -13.84 -1.01
N LYS A 88 -0.87 -14.04 0.15
CA LYS A 88 -2.34 -14.07 0.25
C LYS A 88 -3.02 -12.75 -0.15
N ASP A 89 -2.27 -11.65 -0.10
CA ASP A 89 -2.77 -10.32 -0.45
C ASP A 89 -2.63 -10.04 -1.96
N GLU A 90 -2.00 -10.94 -2.74
CA GLU A 90 -1.83 -10.78 -4.17
C GLU A 90 -3.17 -10.70 -4.90
N VAL A 91 -3.23 -9.76 -5.83
CA VAL A 91 -4.35 -9.59 -6.73
C VAL A 91 -3.89 -9.50 -8.18
N GLU A 92 -4.79 -9.85 -9.07
CA GLU A 92 -4.62 -9.70 -10.50
C GLU A 92 -5.84 -9.05 -11.14
N LYS A 93 -5.64 -8.47 -12.32
CA LYS A 93 -6.70 -7.77 -13.04
C LYS A 93 -7.34 -8.72 -14.06
N ILE A 94 -8.52 -9.22 -13.72
CA ILE A 94 -9.32 -10.11 -14.58
C ILE A 94 -10.53 -9.32 -15.09
N ASN A 95 -10.69 -9.20 -16.40
CA ASN A 95 -11.81 -8.47 -17.04
C ASN A 95 -11.98 -7.05 -16.47
N GLY A 96 -10.85 -6.34 -16.29
CA GLY A 96 -10.84 -4.98 -15.75
C GLY A 96 -10.99 -4.87 -14.24
N LYS A 97 -11.22 -5.97 -13.51
CA LYS A 97 -11.47 -5.98 -12.06
C LYS A 97 -10.33 -6.64 -11.29
N TRP A 98 -9.93 -6.03 -10.17
CA TRP A 98 -8.94 -6.60 -9.26
C TRP A 98 -9.54 -7.74 -8.43
N ARG A 99 -9.06 -8.97 -8.67
CA ARG A 99 -9.47 -10.21 -8.01
C ARG A 99 -8.31 -10.77 -7.19
N SER A 100 -8.62 -11.44 -6.08
CA SER A 100 -7.61 -12.14 -5.30
C SER A 100 -7.06 -13.31 -6.11
N LYS A 101 -5.74 -13.45 -6.14
CA LYS A 101 -5.05 -14.51 -6.91
C LYS A 101 -5.15 -15.89 -6.23
N HIS A 102 -5.40 -15.90 -4.92
CA HIS A 102 -5.43 -17.11 -4.08
C HIS A 102 -6.79 -17.33 -3.39
N ALA A 103 -7.88 -16.82 -3.99
CA ALA A 103 -9.24 -17.02 -3.48
C ALA A 103 -9.80 -18.41 -3.79
#